data_AF-A0A537WTU3-F1
#
_entry.id   AF-A0A537WTU3-F1
#
_cell.length_a   1.000
_cell.length_b   1.000
_cell.length_c   1.000
_cell.angle_alpha   90.00
_cell.angle_beta   90.00
_cell.angle_gamma   90.00
#
_symmetry.space_group_name_H-M   'P 1'
#
loop_
_entity.id
_entity.type
_entity.pdbx_description
1 polymer ?
#
loop_
_entity_poly.entity_id
_entity_poly.type
_entity_poly.pdbx_seq_one_letter_code
_entity_poly.pdbx_strand_id
1 'polypeptide(L)' 'MRGLVESHLPRHRGVRVTDEEGRVVVELHVAVDWGVSIPALGREVQQRVAGYLERMADVHPAAIDVVVDEIGPA' A
#
# COMPACT_ATOMS: atom_id res chain seq x y z
N MET A 1 13.12 -8.09 11.62
CA MET A 1 13.37 -6.80 10.95
C MET A 1 12.00 -6.20 10.60
N ARG A 2 11.54 -5.15 11.30
CA ARG A 2 10.32 -4.41 10.92
C ARG A 2 10.77 -3.10 10.28
N GLY A 3 10.77 -3.06 8.94
CA GLY A 3 11.01 -1.84 8.19
C GLY A 3 9.74 -0.99 8.20
N LEU A 4 9.81 0.16 8.86
CA LEU A 4 8.72 1.12 8.96
C LEU A 4 9.16 2.36 8.21
N VAL A 5 8.54 2.62 7.06
CA VAL A 5 8.70 3.87 6.32
C VAL A 5 7.64 4.85 6.80
N GLU A 6 8.07 5.98 7.36
CA GLU A 6 7.20 7.03 7.87
C GLU A 6 6.43 7.69 6.72
N SER A 7 5.09 7.63 6.77
CA SER A 7 4.21 8.41 5.90
C SER A 7 3.69 9.61 6.69
N HIS A 8 3.57 10.76 6.03
CA HIS A 8 3.13 12.03 6.62
C HIS A 8 1.62 12.11 6.94
N LEU A 9 0.90 10.98 6.99
CA LEU A 9 -0.49 10.94 7.45
C LEU A 9 -0.52 10.90 9.00
N PRO A 10 -1.12 11.89 9.67
CA PRO A 10 -1.10 11.97 11.13
C PRO A 10 -1.93 10.82 11.72
N ARG A 11 -1.22 9.81 12.26
CA ARG A 11 -1.67 8.68 13.13
C ARG A 11 -1.74 7.28 12.51
N HIS A 12 -1.50 7.08 11.23
CA HIS A 12 -1.45 5.74 10.65
C HIS A 12 -0.08 5.48 10.02
N ARG A 13 0.57 4.39 10.43
CA ARG A 13 1.75 3.87 9.72
C ARG A 13 1.31 3.63 8.28
N GLY A 14 1.73 4.48 7.34
CA GLY A 14 1.18 4.50 5.97
C GLY A 14 1.35 3.19 5.20
N VAL A 15 2.19 2.29 5.72
CA VAL A 15 2.34 0.92 5.23
C VAL A 15 2.39 -0.05 6.40
N ARG A 16 1.68 -1.17 6.28
CA ARG A 16 1.78 -2.34 7.16
C ARG A 16 2.11 -3.56 6.30
N VAL A 17 3.09 -4.33 6.74
CA VAL A 17 3.45 -5.61 6.13
C VAL A 17 3.27 -6.69 7.17
N THR A 18 2.46 -7.69 6.85
CA THR A 18 2.22 -8.86 7.69
C THR A 18 2.76 -10.08 6.96
N ASP A 19 3.46 -10.95 7.68
CA ASP A 19 3.91 -12.25 7.19
C ASP A 19 3.29 -13.30 8.10
N GLU A 20 2.33 -14.04 7.56
CA GLU A 20 1.73 -15.20 8.22
C GLU A 20 2.05 -16.44 7.40
N GLU A 21 2.91 -17.29 7.94
CA GLU A 21 3.25 -18.60 7.34
C GLU A 21 3.86 -18.47 5.92
N GLY A 22 4.63 -17.42 5.66
CA GLY A 22 5.23 -17.16 4.35
C GLY A 22 4.28 -16.47 3.36
N ARG A 23 3.07 -16.09 3.80
CA ARG A 23 2.16 -15.26 3.01
C ARG A 23 2.31 -13.80 3.42
N VAL A 24 2.99 -13.05 2.57
CA VAL A 24 3.16 -11.61 2.73
C VAL A 24 1.89 -10.90 2.30
N VAL A 25 1.28 -10.13 3.21
CA VAL A 25 0.19 -9.21 2.94
C VAL A 25 0.69 -7.79 3.16
N VAL A 26 0.41 -6.90 2.20
CA VAL A 26 0.81 -5.49 2.26
C VAL A 26 -0.44 -4.63 2.31
N GLU A 27 -0.55 -3.77 3.32
CA GLU A 27 -1.62 -2.80 3.45
C GLU A 27 -1.02 -1.39 3.33
N LEU A 28 -1.58 -0.57 2.44
CA LEU A 28 -1.16 0.81 2.19
C LEU A 28 -2.31 1.75 2.50
N HIS A 29 -2.05 2.73 3.35
CA HIS A 29 -2.98 3.81 3.67
C HIS A 29 -2.64 5.04 2.84
N VAL A 30 -3.63 5.57 2.12
CA VAL A 30 -3.48 6.71 1.22
C VAL A 30 -4.56 7.76 1.46
N ALA A 31 -4.22 9.02 1.26
CA ALA A 31 -5.19 10.08 1.01
C ALA A 31 -5.27 10.32 -0.51
N VAL A 32 -6.46 10.65 -1.00
CA VAL A 32 -6.71 10.86 -2.43
C VAL A 32 -7.42 12.17 -2.70
N ASP A 33 -7.10 12.77 -3.84
CA ASP A 33 -7.73 14.00 -4.27
C ASP A 33 -9.16 13.78 -4.80
N TRP A 34 -9.97 14.83 -4.73
CA TRP A 34 -11.27 14.84 -5.41
C TRP A 34 -11.15 14.57 -6.91
N GLY A 35 -12.12 13.82 -7.44
CA GLY A 35 -12.18 13.47 -8.86
C GLY A 35 -11.28 12.30 -9.27
N VAL A 36 -10.46 11.75 -8.36
CA VAL A 36 -9.68 10.53 -8.61
C VAL A 36 -10.60 9.31 -8.63
N SER A 37 -10.43 8.45 -9.63
CA SER A 37 -11.09 7.14 -9.66
C SER A 37 -10.38 6.18 -8.69
N ILE A 38 -10.96 5.98 -7.51
CA ILE A 38 -10.41 5.08 -6.48
C ILE A 38 -10.15 3.66 -7.01
N PRO A 39 -11.05 3.02 -7.79
CA PRO A 39 -10.76 1.69 -8.33
C PRO A 39 -9.58 1.65 -9.30
N ALA A 40 -9.42 2.69 -10.14
CA ALA A 40 -8.31 2.78 -11.08
C ALA A 40 -6.99 3.00 -10.33
N LEU A 41 -6.98 3.92 -9.37
CA LEU A 41 -5.84 4.19 -8.49
C LEU A 41 -5.44 2.93 -7.71
N GLY A 42 -6.40 2.24 -7.09
CA GLY A 42 -6.15 1.02 -6.33
C GLY A 42 -5.46 -0.04 -7.18
N ARG A 43 -5.97 -0.29 -8.39
CA ARG A 43 -5.37 -1.25 -9.33
C ARG A 43 -3.95 -0.85 -9.72
N GLU A 44 -3.72 0.43 -9.99
CA GLU A 44 -2.40 0.96 -10.36
C GLU A 44 -1.39 0.81 -9.22
N VAL A 45 -1.77 1.18 -7.99
CA VAL A 45 -0.95 1.03 -6.79
C VAL A 45 -0.61 -0.44 -6.57
N GLN A 46 -1.59 -1.34 -6.63
CA GLN A 46 -1.38 -2.78 -6.49
C GLN A 46 -0.35 -3.31 -7.50
N GLN A 47 -0.50 -2.97 -8.78
CA GLN A 47 0.42 -3.41 -9.84
C GLN A 47 1.84 -2.89 -9.62
N ARG A 48 1.98 -1.61 -9.25
CA ARG A 48 3.29 -1.00 -9.01
C ARG A 48 3.99 -1.59 -7.79
N VAL A 49 3.27 -1.78 -6.69
CA VAL A 49 3.81 -2.36 -5.45
C VAL A 49 4.21 -3.82 -5.68
N ALA A 50 3.35 -4.62 -6.32
CA ALA A 50 3.66 -6.01 -6.65
C ALA A 50 4.96 -6.11 -7.49
N GLY A 51 5.02 -5.36 -8.60
CA GLY A 51 6.20 -5.39 -9.46
C GLY A 51 7.46 -4.84 -8.78
N TYR A 52 7.32 -3.89 -7.84
CA TYR A 52 8.46 -3.40 -7.06
C TYR A 52 9.02 -4.47 -6.11
N LEU A 53 8.14 -5.17 -5.39
CA LEU A 53 8.51 -6.24 -4.46
C LEU A 53 9.14 -7.43 -5.16
N GLU A 54 8.62 -7.82 -6.32
CA GLU A 54 9.20 -8.85 -7.18
C GLU A 54 10.64 -8.44 -7.58
N ARG A 55 10.81 -7.25 -8.17
CA ARG A 55 12.13 -6.81 -8.67
C ARG A 55 13.18 -6.65 -7.58
N MET A 56 12.78 -6.25 -6.38
CA MET A 56 13.74 -5.91 -5.32
C MET A 56 14.00 -7.02 -4.32
N ALA A 57 13.04 -7.91 -4.12
CA ALA A 57 13.10 -8.89 -3.04
C ALA A 57 12.64 -10.29 -3.46
N ASP A 58 12.27 -10.51 -4.74
CA ASP A 58 11.66 -11.76 -5.21
C ASP A 58 10.41 -12.15 -4.41
N VAL A 59 9.71 -11.14 -3.87
CA VAL A 59 8.52 -11.32 -3.03
C VAL A 59 7.27 -11.21 -3.88
N HIS A 60 6.43 -12.24 -3.81
CA HIS A 60 5.13 -12.31 -4.44
C HIS A 60 4.05 -12.22 -3.35
N PRO A 61 3.54 -11.03 -3.02
CA PRO A 61 2.58 -10.86 -1.93
C PRO A 61 1.25 -11.56 -2.26
N ALA A 62 0.66 -12.18 -1.24
CA ALA A 62 -0.64 -12.84 -1.33
C ALA A 62 -1.79 -11.84 -1.54
N ALA A 63 -1.65 -10.64 -0.96
CA ALA A 63 -2.59 -9.54 -1.11
C ALA A 63 -1.89 -8.19 -0.96
N ILE A 64 -2.44 -7.19 -1.67
CA ILE A 64 -2.08 -5.78 -1.53
C ILE A 64 -3.37 -5.00 -1.31
N ASP A 65 -3.62 -4.61 -0.07
CA ASP A 65 -4.79 -3.86 0.35
C ASP A 65 -4.49 -2.36 0.28
N VAL A 66 -5.28 -1.62 -0.49
CA VAL A 66 -5.15 -0.16 -0.61
C VAL A 66 -6.33 0.46 0.13
N VAL A 67 -6.05 1.10 1.25
CA VAL A 67 -7.01 1.74 2.14
C VAL A 67 -6.98 3.24 1.90
N VAL A 68 -8.13 3.81 1.54
CA VAL A 68 -8.30 5.25 1.41
C VAL A 68 -8.79 5.80 2.75
N ASP A 69 -7.92 6.53 3.45
CA ASP A 69 -8.25 7.12 4.76
C ASP A 69 -8.95 8.48 4.62
N GLU A 70 -8.60 9.23 3.58
CA GLU A 70 -9.09 10.59 3.37
C GLU A 70 -9.34 10.88 1.88
N ILE A 71 -10.38 11.67 1.62
CA ILE A 71 -10.71 12.20 0.29
C ILE A 71 -10.90 13.71 0.41
N GLY A 72 -9.99 14.49 -0.16
CA GLY A 72 -9.93 15.94 0.05
C GLY A 72 -9.20 16.69 -1.06
N PRO A 73 -9.04 18.01 -0.96
CA PRO A 73 -8.09 18.75 -1.78
C PRO A 73 -6.65 18.54 -1.28
N ALA A 74 -5.68 18.49 -2.20
CA ALA A 74 -4.25 18.49 -1.90
C ALA A 74 -3.77 19.78 -1.19
#